data_AF-A0A2D5AMU8-F1
#
_entry.id   AF-A0A2D5AMU8-F1
#
_cell.length_a   1.000
_cell.length_b   1.000
_cell.length_c   1.000
_cell.angle_alpha   90.00
_cell.angle_beta   90.00
_cell.angle_gamma   90.00
#
_symmetry.space_group_name_H-M   'P 1'
#
loop_
_entity.id
_entity.type
_entity.pdbx_description
1 polymer ?
#
loop_
_entity_poly.entity_id
_entity_poly.type
_entity_poly.pdbx_seq_one_letter_code
_entity_poly.pdbx_strand_id
1 'polypeptide(L)'
;MDKPIYFDFRQHFEDWHRYVLPIAILVASILLMIGIFIKIRSDASKLVDLAAEPARVGLIKPGPEAIFDPAFATASPIEMVLAPTAMTFDSPVGSRHSALTYNAQPFMTNQHLGDDLNGIGGWDSDHGDPVYAVSDGLVIYAGWASDGWGNVVVLLHEHINGKPFETFYGHLDSIHVPVGRRMRRGDSVGTIGTADGRYLAHLHFEIRRYATIDVGAGYDATRLGRLPGELSLQKWRGRDDDQLSVAPVGEPLPARPLQVEAPPPTP
;
A
#
# COMPACT_ATOMS: atom_id res chain seq x y z
N MET A 1 15.17 51.82 66.96
CA MET A 1 16.02 50.62 66.93
C MET A 1 15.52 49.77 65.78
N ASP A 2 16.11 49.95 64.60
CA ASP A 2 15.77 49.17 63.42
C ASP A 2 16.55 47.87 63.44
N LYS A 3 15.85 46.74 63.38
CA LYS A 3 16.50 45.42 63.30
C LYS A 3 17.11 45.26 61.91
N PRO A 4 18.37 44.79 61.79
CA PRO A 4 18.97 44.54 60.49
C PRO A 4 18.20 43.45 59.75
N ILE A 5 17.89 43.69 58.47
CA ILE A 5 17.27 42.72 57.58
C ILE A 5 18.32 41.64 57.27
N TYR A 6 18.25 40.50 57.96
CA TYR A 6 19.03 39.32 57.60
C TYR A 6 18.27 38.52 56.53
N PHE A 7 18.99 38.07 55.50
CA PHE A 7 18.45 37.13 54.51
C PHE A 7 18.25 35.77 55.18
N ASP A 8 17.00 35.38 55.36
CA ASP A 8 16.65 34.08 55.94
C ASP A 8 16.71 32.99 54.86
N PHE A 9 17.83 32.27 54.83
CA PHE A 9 18.05 31.16 53.92
C PHE A 9 17.00 30.05 54.04
N ARG A 10 16.44 29.84 55.24
CA ARG A 10 15.44 28.80 55.46
C ARG A 10 14.12 29.19 54.83
N GLN A 11 13.65 30.41 55.10
CA GLN A 11 12.42 30.94 54.49
C GLN A 11 12.54 30.97 52.97
N HIS A 12 13.69 31.43 52.44
CA HIS A 12 13.93 31.47 51.00
C HIS A 12 13.94 30.07 50.38
N PHE A 13 14.51 29.08 51.05
CA PHE A 13 14.51 27.68 50.58
C PHE A 13 13.10 27.07 50.60
N GLU A 14 12.30 27.37 51.61
CA GLU A 14 10.89 26.96 51.70
C GLU A 14 10.05 27.60 50.60
N ASP A 15 10.22 28.90 50.33
CA ASP A 15 9.53 29.60 49.24
C ASP A 15 9.97 29.08 47.87
N TRP A 16 11.25 28.75 47.70
CA TRP A 16 11.77 28.15 46.48
C TRP A 16 11.14 26.77 46.22
N HIS A 17 11.01 25.93 47.24
CA HIS A 17 10.33 24.62 47.11
C HIS A 17 8.82 24.75 46.90
N ARG A 18 8.18 25.75 47.51
CA ARG A 18 6.73 25.94 47.41
C ARG A 18 6.30 26.53 46.08
N TYR A 19 7.08 27.45 45.51
CA TYR A 19 6.67 28.21 44.33
C TYR A 19 7.53 27.94 43.10
N VAL A 20 8.86 27.84 43.24
CA VAL A 20 9.76 27.75 42.08
C VAL A 20 9.90 26.31 41.58
N LEU A 21 10.08 25.36 42.49
CA LEU A 21 10.28 23.95 42.15
C LEU A 21 9.10 23.32 41.37
N PRO A 22 7.82 23.54 41.74
CA PRO A 22 6.69 22.98 41.00
C PRO A 22 6.57 23.57 39.58
N ILE A 23 6.86 24.87 39.43
CA ILE A 23 6.87 25.55 38.12
C ILE A 23 7.98 25.00 37.25
N ALA A 24 9.19 24.81 37.81
CA ALA A 24 10.31 24.22 37.08
C ALA A 24 10.01 22.78 36.60
N ILE A 25 9.37 21.96 37.44
CA ILE A 25 8.95 20.60 37.08
C ILE A 25 7.89 20.62 35.97
N LEU A 26 6.92 21.54 36.05
CA LEU A 26 5.88 21.69 35.03
C LEU A 26 6.48 22.10 33.68
N VAL A 27 7.38 23.08 33.66
CA VAL A 27 8.07 23.53 32.45
C VAL A 27 8.90 22.40 31.84
N ALA A 28 9.67 21.67 32.66
CA ALA A 28 10.45 20.52 32.20
C ALA A 28 9.56 19.41 31.60
N SER A 29 8.39 19.15 32.20
CA SER A 29 7.42 18.16 31.70
C SER A 29 6.81 18.58 30.36
N ILE A 30 6.48 19.88 30.19
CA ILE A 30 5.98 20.42 28.92
C ILE A 30 7.04 20.30 27.82
N LEU A 31 8.29 20.67 28.12
CA LEU A 31 9.40 20.57 27.17
C LEU A 31 9.68 19.11 26.78
N LEU A 32 9.59 18.17 27.72
CA LEU A 32 9.71 16.74 27.44
C LEU A 32 8.59 16.25 26.52
N MET A 33 7.34 16.63 26.78
CA MET A 33 6.19 16.28 25.93
C MET A 33 6.30 16.87 24.52
N ILE A 34 6.76 18.11 24.38
CA ILE A 34 7.04 18.73 23.07
C ILE A 34 8.15 17.96 22.36
N GLY A 35 9.23 17.59 23.06
CA GLY A 35 10.31 16.78 22.49
C GLY A 35 9.86 15.41 22.00
N ILE A 36 9.01 14.72 22.79
CA ILE A 36 8.41 13.43 22.40
C ILE A 36 7.51 13.61 21.17
N PHE A 37 6.67 14.66 21.15
CA PHE A 37 5.78 14.93 20.02
C PHE A 37 6.55 15.27 18.74
N ILE A 38 7.60 16.09 18.82
CA ILE A 38 8.49 16.39 17.69
C ILE A 38 9.16 15.11 17.18
N LYS A 39 9.61 14.24 18.08
CA LYS A 39 10.23 12.96 17.70
C LYS A 39 9.23 12.02 17.03
N ILE A 40 8.03 11.85 17.57
CA ILE A 40 6.96 11.06 16.94
C ILE A 40 6.64 11.59 15.54
N ARG A 41 6.52 12.92 15.38
CA ARG A 41 6.27 13.53 14.06
C ARG A 41 7.44 13.34 13.09
N SER A 42 8.68 13.43 13.57
CA SER A 42 9.88 13.19 12.76
C SER A 42 10.03 11.72 12.35
N ASP A 43 9.68 10.79 13.23
CA ASP A 43 9.71 9.36 12.91
C ASP A 43 8.58 9.00 11.95
N ALA A 44 7.39 9.60 12.11
CA ALA A 44 6.30 9.50 11.14
C ALA A 44 6.65 10.11 9.78
N SER A 45 7.33 11.27 9.74
CA SER A 45 7.78 11.86 8.48
C SER A 45 8.85 11.00 7.79
N LYS A 46 9.74 10.35 8.54
CA LYS A 46 10.70 9.39 7.98
C LYS A 46 10.04 8.13 7.40
N LEU A 47 8.93 7.68 7.97
CA LEU A 47 8.13 6.59 7.40
C LEU A 47 7.45 7.03 6.10
N VAL A 48 7.05 8.30 5.98
CA VAL A 48 6.55 8.89 4.74
C VAL A 48 7.68 9.09 3.72
N ASP A 49 8.87 9.54 4.14
CA ASP A 49 10.02 9.73 3.25
C ASP A 49 10.61 8.39 2.74
N LEU A 50 10.47 7.30 3.50
CA LEU A 50 10.77 5.93 3.01
C LEU A 50 9.84 5.50 1.87
N ALA A 51 8.66 6.13 1.71
CA ALA A 51 7.77 5.91 0.57
C ALA A 51 8.17 6.74 -0.67
N ALA A 52 9.14 7.64 -0.56
CA ALA A 52 9.63 8.50 -1.64
C ALA A 52 11.07 8.19 -2.10
N GLU A 53 11.57 6.97 -1.85
CA GLU A 53 12.74 6.48 -2.61
C GLU A 53 12.37 6.42 -4.10
N PRO A 54 13.29 6.75 -5.02
CA PRO A 54 13.03 6.61 -6.45
C PRO A 54 12.59 5.17 -6.74
N ALA A 55 11.62 5.00 -7.64
CA ALA A 55 11.05 3.71 -7.99
C ALA A 55 12.14 2.64 -8.11
N ARG A 56 12.05 1.62 -7.27
CA ARG A 56 13.05 0.55 -7.23
C ARG A 56 12.62 -0.56 -8.18
N VAL A 57 13.47 -0.83 -9.16
CA VAL A 57 13.33 -1.92 -10.13
C VAL A 57 14.06 -3.13 -9.58
N GLY A 58 13.30 -4.16 -9.19
CA GLY A 58 13.82 -5.42 -8.67
C GLY A 58 14.62 -5.31 -7.37
N LEU A 59 15.13 -6.46 -6.92
CA LEU A 59 15.98 -6.57 -5.74
C LEU A 59 17.35 -5.91 -5.95
N ILE A 60 17.81 -5.84 -7.20
CA ILE A 60 19.10 -5.27 -7.60
C ILE A 60 18.90 -3.82 -8.02
N LYS A 61 19.40 -2.86 -7.23
CA LYS A 61 19.44 -1.44 -7.64
C LYS A 61 20.40 -1.32 -8.84
N PRO A 62 19.96 -0.84 -10.02
CA PRO A 62 20.89 -0.52 -11.10
C PRO A 62 21.90 0.53 -10.61
N GLY A 63 23.17 0.37 -10.96
CA GLY A 63 24.18 1.38 -10.68
C GLY A 63 23.89 2.70 -11.42
N PRO A 64 24.48 3.83 -11.01
CA PRO A 64 24.28 5.13 -11.65
C PRO A 64 24.72 5.18 -13.12
N GLU A 65 25.43 4.16 -13.60
CA GLU A 65 25.92 4.00 -14.97
C GLU A 65 25.10 2.98 -15.79
N ALA A 66 23.92 2.55 -15.32
CA ALA A 66 23.08 1.62 -16.08
C ALA A 66 22.54 2.30 -17.36
N ILE A 67 23.22 2.08 -18.48
CA ILE A 67 22.90 2.60 -19.82
C ILE A 67 21.79 1.77 -20.51
N PHE A 68 21.29 0.70 -19.88
CA PHE A 68 20.30 -0.18 -20.49
C PHE A 68 18.87 0.35 -20.33
N ASP A 69 18.10 0.30 -21.41
CA ASP A 69 16.67 0.65 -21.40
C ASP A 69 15.92 -0.26 -20.41
N PRO A 70 15.15 0.30 -19.45
CA PRO A 70 14.39 -0.48 -18.47
C PRO A 70 13.40 -1.46 -19.11
N ALA A 71 13.05 -1.31 -20.39
CA ALA A 71 12.30 -2.31 -21.15
C ALA A 71 12.99 -3.69 -21.20
N PHE A 72 14.31 -3.76 -20.99
CA PHE A 72 15.06 -5.01 -20.89
C PHE A 72 15.28 -5.50 -19.46
N ALA A 73 14.80 -4.76 -18.45
CA ALA A 73 14.86 -5.20 -17.06
C ALA A 73 13.82 -6.31 -16.84
N THR A 74 14.29 -7.56 -16.83
CA THR A 74 13.47 -8.71 -16.46
C THR A 74 13.73 -9.10 -15.00
N ALA A 75 12.79 -9.84 -14.41
CA ALA A 75 13.03 -10.40 -13.08
C ALA A 75 14.26 -11.33 -13.11
N SER A 76 15.16 -11.14 -12.16
CA SER A 76 16.38 -11.94 -12.01
C SER A 76 16.04 -13.41 -11.72
N PRO A 77 16.95 -14.35 -12.02
CA PRO A 77 16.75 -15.76 -11.66
C PRO A 77 16.43 -15.99 -10.19
N ILE A 78 16.97 -15.15 -9.29
CA ILE A 78 16.68 -15.22 -7.86
C ILE A 78 15.24 -14.79 -7.59
N GLU A 79 14.75 -13.71 -8.19
CA GLU A 79 13.36 -13.27 -8.03
C GLU A 79 12.37 -14.31 -8.56
N MET A 80 12.68 -14.94 -9.71
CA MET A 80 11.89 -16.03 -10.27
C MET A 80 11.77 -17.22 -9.31
N VAL A 81 12.88 -17.61 -8.67
CA VAL A 81 12.93 -18.70 -7.69
C VAL A 81 12.24 -18.30 -6.38
N LEU A 82 12.29 -17.03 -6.01
CA LEU A 82 11.66 -16.52 -4.80
C LEU A 82 10.16 -16.27 -4.98
N ALA A 83 9.67 -16.09 -6.21
CA ALA A 83 8.26 -15.88 -6.49
C ALA A 83 7.44 -17.07 -5.95
N PRO A 84 6.47 -16.83 -5.04
CA PRO A 84 5.63 -17.90 -4.54
C PRO A 84 4.66 -18.40 -5.62
N THR A 85 4.27 -19.67 -5.50
CA THR A 85 3.25 -20.25 -6.37
C THR A 85 1.87 -19.68 -6.03
N ALA A 86 1.26 -18.99 -6.99
CA ALA A 86 -0.09 -18.45 -6.89
C ALA A 86 -1.12 -19.57 -7.11
N MET A 87 -1.64 -20.10 -6.01
CA MET A 87 -2.64 -21.16 -6.02
C MET A 87 -4.06 -20.61 -6.14
N THR A 88 -4.37 -19.61 -5.31
CA THR A 88 -5.71 -19.02 -5.19
C THR A 88 -5.72 -17.57 -5.61
N PHE A 89 -6.83 -17.11 -6.19
CA PHE A 89 -6.98 -15.74 -6.69
C PHE A 89 -8.18 -15.03 -6.05
N ASP A 90 -8.06 -13.73 -5.78
CA ASP A 90 -9.16 -12.88 -5.29
C ASP A 90 -9.20 -11.54 -6.05
N SER A 91 -10.19 -10.70 -5.74
CA SER A 91 -10.31 -9.37 -6.32
C SER A 91 -9.25 -8.43 -5.75
N PRO A 92 -8.65 -7.54 -6.56
CA PRO A 92 -7.75 -6.53 -6.04
C PRO A 92 -8.50 -5.38 -5.34
N VAL A 93 -9.80 -5.18 -5.64
CA VAL A 93 -10.64 -4.12 -5.06
C VAL A 93 -11.92 -4.73 -4.48
N GLY A 94 -12.46 -4.10 -3.43
CA GLY A 94 -13.70 -4.51 -2.78
C GLY A 94 -13.52 -5.74 -1.89
N SER A 95 -14.50 -6.65 -1.91
CA SER A 95 -14.40 -7.92 -1.20
C SER A 95 -13.69 -9.00 -2.02
N ARG A 96 -13.43 -10.18 -1.42
CA ARG A 96 -12.86 -11.35 -2.12
C ARG A 96 -13.60 -11.72 -3.41
N HIS A 97 -14.88 -11.36 -3.53
CA HIS A 97 -15.71 -11.61 -4.72
C HIS A 97 -16.01 -10.35 -5.54
N SER A 98 -15.20 -9.29 -5.41
CA SER A 98 -15.43 -8.03 -6.15
C SER A 98 -16.82 -7.43 -5.83
N ALA A 99 -17.31 -7.68 -4.61
CA ALA A 99 -18.59 -7.10 -4.21
C ALA A 99 -18.47 -5.59 -4.12
N LEU A 100 -19.49 -4.88 -4.60
CA LEU A 100 -19.55 -3.41 -4.64
C LEU A 100 -18.46 -2.78 -5.52
N THR A 101 -17.99 -3.52 -6.53
CA THR A 101 -17.08 -3.01 -7.57
C THR A 101 -17.62 -3.27 -8.97
N TYR A 102 -17.15 -2.51 -9.95
CA TYR A 102 -17.39 -2.75 -11.37
C TYR A 102 -16.14 -2.42 -12.20
N ASN A 103 -16.10 -2.92 -13.42
CA ASN A 103 -15.04 -2.64 -14.39
C ASN A 103 -15.51 -1.53 -15.34
N ALA A 104 -14.98 -0.33 -15.16
CA ALA A 104 -15.35 0.87 -15.90
C ALA A 104 -14.81 0.85 -17.33
N GLN A 105 -13.62 0.28 -17.54
CA GLN A 105 -13.02 0.11 -18.85
C GLN A 105 -12.38 -1.27 -18.96
N PRO A 106 -13.14 -2.26 -19.48
CA PRO A 106 -12.64 -3.61 -19.64
C PRO A 106 -11.45 -3.67 -20.61
N PHE A 107 -10.57 -4.63 -20.37
CA PHE A 107 -9.40 -4.93 -21.20
C PHE A 107 -9.73 -4.90 -22.71
N MET A 108 -8.88 -4.21 -23.47
CA MET A 108 -8.95 -3.91 -24.90
C MET A 108 -10.08 -3.00 -25.35
N THR A 109 -10.96 -2.54 -24.46
CA THR A 109 -11.85 -1.41 -24.77
C THR A 109 -11.00 -0.19 -25.12
N ASN A 110 -11.17 0.36 -26.33
CA ASN A 110 -10.36 1.46 -26.83
C ASN A 110 -8.84 1.20 -26.75
N GLN A 111 -8.40 -0.04 -27.00
CA GLN A 111 -6.99 -0.45 -26.96
C GLN A 111 -6.35 -0.37 -25.56
N HIS A 112 -7.16 -0.33 -24.52
CA HIS A 112 -6.69 -0.29 -23.14
C HIS A 112 -6.08 -1.62 -22.70
N LEU A 113 -4.90 -1.58 -22.11
CA LEU A 113 -4.09 -2.76 -21.79
C LEU A 113 -4.35 -3.35 -20.39
N GLY A 114 -5.20 -2.71 -19.59
CA GLY A 114 -5.67 -3.22 -18.31
C GLY A 114 -7.19 -3.21 -18.18
N ASP A 115 -7.66 -3.61 -17.01
CA ASP A 115 -9.03 -3.36 -16.55
C ASP A 115 -9.01 -2.18 -15.57
N ASP A 116 -9.89 -1.20 -15.79
CA ASP A 116 -10.10 -0.09 -14.84
C ASP A 116 -11.21 -0.47 -13.86
N LEU A 117 -10.82 -0.75 -12.62
CA LEU A 117 -11.70 -1.25 -11.57
C LEU A 117 -12.07 -0.13 -10.59
N ASN A 118 -13.37 -0.03 -10.31
CA ASN A 118 -13.96 1.03 -9.50
C ASN A 118 -14.88 0.51 -8.41
N GLY A 119 -15.05 1.28 -7.34
CA GLY A 119 -16.16 1.15 -6.40
C GLY A 119 -17.47 1.68 -6.97
N ILE A 120 -18.61 1.12 -6.56
CA ILE A 120 -19.94 1.45 -7.13
C ILE A 120 -20.45 2.88 -6.84
N GLY A 121 -19.74 3.69 -6.05
CA GLY A 121 -20.21 5.03 -5.67
C GLY A 121 -20.08 6.08 -6.78
N GLY A 122 -19.27 5.80 -7.81
CA GLY A 122 -19.01 6.70 -8.94
C GLY A 122 -18.11 7.89 -8.59
N TRP A 123 -17.64 8.60 -9.63
CA TRP A 123 -16.65 9.68 -9.49
C TRP A 123 -15.44 9.25 -8.64
N ASP A 124 -14.96 10.11 -7.75
CA ASP A 124 -13.82 9.82 -6.86
C ASP A 124 -14.25 9.21 -5.52
N SER A 125 -15.45 8.62 -5.42
CA SER A 125 -15.94 8.06 -4.15
C SER A 125 -15.15 6.86 -3.64
N ASP A 126 -14.41 6.19 -4.52
CA ASP A 126 -13.49 5.10 -4.24
C ASP A 126 -12.03 5.58 -4.11
N HIS A 127 -11.76 6.89 -4.17
CA HIS A 127 -10.43 7.42 -3.88
C HIS A 127 -10.02 7.06 -2.46
N GLY A 128 -8.85 6.44 -2.31
CA GLY A 128 -8.36 5.97 -1.02
C GLY A 128 -8.88 4.58 -0.61
N ASP A 129 -9.77 3.96 -1.38
CA ASP A 129 -10.22 2.59 -1.11
C ASP A 129 -9.04 1.61 -1.19
N PRO A 130 -9.04 0.55 -0.36
CA PRO A 130 -7.91 -0.35 -0.26
C PRO A 130 -7.76 -1.24 -1.50
N VAL A 131 -6.50 -1.40 -1.94
CA VAL A 131 -6.10 -2.31 -3.00
C VAL A 131 -5.32 -3.47 -2.39
N TYR A 132 -5.63 -4.70 -2.82
CA TYR A 132 -5.10 -5.94 -2.26
C TYR A 132 -4.37 -6.79 -3.30
N ALA A 133 -3.40 -7.57 -2.84
CA ALA A 133 -2.72 -8.56 -3.67
C ALA A 133 -3.70 -9.67 -4.08
N VAL A 134 -3.85 -9.90 -5.39
CA VAL A 134 -4.81 -10.90 -5.91
C VAL A 134 -4.40 -12.33 -5.59
N SER A 135 -3.12 -12.58 -5.33
CA SER A 135 -2.58 -13.88 -4.93
C SER A 135 -1.25 -13.69 -4.18
N ASP A 136 -0.68 -14.79 -3.70
CA ASP A 136 0.66 -14.79 -3.13
C ASP A 136 1.67 -14.35 -4.20
N GLY A 137 2.56 -13.41 -3.88
CA GLY A 137 3.51 -12.85 -4.85
C GLY A 137 4.75 -12.24 -4.21
N LEU A 138 5.71 -11.85 -5.05
CA LEU A 138 6.91 -11.09 -4.67
C LEU A 138 6.82 -9.69 -5.27
N VAL A 139 6.94 -8.64 -4.46
CA VAL A 139 6.98 -7.26 -4.97
C VAL A 139 8.30 -7.05 -5.73
N ILE A 140 8.23 -6.82 -7.03
CA ILE A 140 9.39 -6.57 -7.91
C ILE A 140 9.50 -5.12 -8.35
N TYR A 141 8.44 -4.34 -8.18
CA TYR A 141 8.42 -2.89 -8.41
C TYR A 141 7.48 -2.22 -7.41
N ALA A 142 7.89 -1.08 -6.87
CA ALA A 142 7.05 -0.19 -6.08
C ALA A 142 7.58 1.24 -6.19
N GLY A 143 6.74 2.16 -6.64
CA GLY A 143 7.04 3.60 -6.65
C GLY A 143 6.32 4.37 -7.75
N TRP A 144 6.62 5.66 -7.84
CA TRP A 144 6.13 6.54 -8.91
C TRP A 144 6.73 6.14 -10.25
N ALA A 145 5.90 5.78 -11.22
CA ALA A 145 6.36 5.35 -12.55
C ALA A 145 6.44 6.50 -13.54
N SER A 146 5.36 7.27 -13.66
CA SER A 146 5.29 8.44 -14.53
C SER A 146 4.02 9.21 -14.21
N ASP A 147 3.96 10.43 -14.73
CA ASP A 147 2.74 11.22 -14.81
C ASP A 147 1.51 10.42 -15.27
N GLY A 148 1.60 9.64 -16.34
CA GLY A 148 0.46 8.86 -16.84
C GLY A 148 0.08 7.65 -15.97
N TRP A 149 0.97 7.21 -15.08
CA TRP A 149 0.77 6.00 -14.28
C TRP A 149 0.56 6.29 -12.79
N GLY A 150 1.11 7.37 -12.26
CA GLY A 150 1.19 7.63 -10.83
C GLY A 150 2.06 6.60 -10.12
N ASN A 151 1.63 6.23 -8.90
CA ASN A 151 2.25 5.16 -8.15
C ASN A 151 1.83 3.79 -8.71
N VAL A 152 2.82 2.92 -8.85
CA VAL A 152 2.66 1.58 -9.39
C VAL A 152 3.29 0.58 -8.44
N VAL A 153 2.63 -0.58 -8.30
CA VAL A 153 3.20 -1.78 -7.71
C VAL A 153 3.10 -2.94 -8.71
N VAL A 154 4.14 -3.76 -8.80
CA VAL A 154 4.14 -5.00 -9.60
C VAL A 154 4.52 -6.18 -8.72
N LEU A 155 3.68 -7.21 -8.74
CA LEU A 155 3.92 -8.48 -8.06
C LEU A 155 4.24 -9.56 -9.09
N LEU A 156 5.33 -10.28 -8.85
CA LEU A 156 5.72 -11.49 -9.56
C LEU A 156 5.16 -12.73 -8.86
N HIS A 157 4.62 -13.64 -9.66
CA HIS A 157 4.00 -14.88 -9.21
C HIS A 157 4.55 -16.05 -10.03
N GLU A 158 4.62 -17.23 -9.43
CA GLU A 158 4.73 -18.47 -10.19
C GLU A 158 3.32 -19.07 -10.37
N HIS A 159 2.91 -19.37 -11.60
CA HIS A 159 1.64 -20.07 -11.84
C HIS A 159 1.80 -21.55 -11.50
N ILE A 160 0.72 -22.25 -11.13
CA ILE A 160 0.72 -23.70 -10.84
C ILE A 160 1.28 -24.60 -11.98
N ASN A 161 1.44 -24.06 -13.19
CA ASN A 161 2.04 -24.77 -14.32
C ASN A 161 3.56 -24.50 -14.48
N GLY A 162 4.18 -23.88 -13.48
CA GLY A 162 5.60 -23.53 -13.43
C GLY A 162 6.01 -22.31 -14.26
N LYS A 163 5.05 -21.55 -14.81
CA LYS A 163 5.35 -20.34 -15.60
C LYS A 163 5.16 -19.08 -14.76
N PRO A 164 6.10 -18.12 -14.80
CA PRO A 164 5.92 -16.86 -14.10
C PRO A 164 4.84 -16.02 -14.79
N PHE A 165 4.16 -15.21 -14.00
CA PHE A 165 3.27 -14.15 -14.46
C PHE A 165 3.29 -13.00 -13.46
N GLU A 166 2.81 -11.84 -13.87
CA GLU A 166 2.80 -10.65 -13.03
C GLU A 166 1.39 -10.09 -12.89
N THR A 167 1.16 -9.43 -11.76
CA THR A 167 0.02 -8.56 -11.54
C THR A 167 0.50 -7.13 -11.35
N PHE A 168 -0.14 -6.20 -12.04
CA PHE A 168 0.21 -4.79 -12.07
C PHE A 168 -0.91 -3.97 -11.44
N TYR A 169 -0.55 -3.05 -10.54
CA TYR A 169 -1.48 -2.20 -9.79
C TYR A 169 -1.07 -0.74 -10.04
N GLY A 170 -1.79 -0.05 -10.91
CA GLY A 170 -1.51 1.33 -11.32
C GLY A 170 -2.41 2.38 -10.68
N HIS A 171 -2.04 3.64 -10.87
CA HIS A 171 -2.76 4.82 -10.38
C HIS A 171 -2.97 4.87 -8.87
N LEU A 172 -2.13 4.19 -8.08
CA LEU A 172 -2.28 4.16 -6.64
C LEU A 172 -2.10 5.57 -6.03
N ASP A 173 -2.86 5.87 -4.98
CA ASP A 173 -2.67 7.11 -4.21
C ASP A 173 -1.52 6.93 -3.21
N SER A 174 -1.52 5.79 -2.51
CA SER A 174 -0.47 5.41 -1.57
C SER A 174 0.02 3.97 -1.82
N ILE A 175 1.29 3.72 -1.51
CA ILE A 175 1.92 2.40 -1.55
C ILE A 175 2.21 1.95 -0.13
N HIS A 176 1.80 0.72 0.23
CA HIS A 176 2.00 0.16 1.58
C HIS A 176 3.12 -0.89 1.65
N VAL A 177 3.80 -1.15 0.53
CA VAL A 177 4.71 -2.29 0.37
C VAL A 177 6.04 -1.89 -0.27
N PRO A 178 7.18 -2.32 0.31
CA PRO A 178 8.48 -2.14 -0.32
C PRO A 178 8.80 -3.28 -1.30
N VAL A 179 9.69 -3.00 -2.26
CA VAL A 179 10.26 -4.01 -3.17
C VAL A 179 10.97 -5.12 -2.39
N GLY A 180 10.82 -6.36 -2.85
CA GLY A 180 11.35 -7.57 -2.24
C GLY A 180 10.47 -8.19 -1.16
N ARG A 181 9.38 -7.51 -0.78
CA ARG A 181 8.41 -8.07 0.16
C ARG A 181 7.66 -9.23 -0.49
N ARG A 182 7.54 -10.35 0.25
CA ARG A 182 6.59 -11.41 -0.07
C ARG A 182 5.20 -10.99 0.40
N MET A 183 4.25 -11.05 -0.50
CA MET A 183 2.85 -10.72 -0.29
C MET A 183 2.05 -12.00 -0.24
N ARG A 184 1.06 -12.05 0.64
CA ARG A 184 0.01 -13.06 0.63
C ARG A 184 -1.21 -12.52 -0.09
N ARG A 185 -2.03 -13.42 -0.64
CA ARG A 185 -3.36 -13.05 -1.13
C ARG A 185 -4.13 -12.24 -0.08
N GLY A 186 -4.67 -11.09 -0.48
CA GLY A 186 -5.43 -10.20 0.39
C GLY A 186 -4.58 -9.25 1.24
N ASP A 187 -3.25 -9.34 1.18
CA ASP A 187 -2.40 -8.33 1.80
C ASP A 187 -2.59 -6.97 1.10
N SER A 188 -2.59 -5.89 1.89
CA SER A 188 -2.73 -4.53 1.35
C SER A 188 -1.50 -4.15 0.52
N VAL A 189 -1.75 -3.75 -0.73
CA VAL A 189 -0.76 -3.22 -1.67
C VAL A 189 -0.65 -1.70 -1.54
N GLY A 190 -1.79 -1.03 -1.38
CA GLY A 190 -1.90 0.42 -1.39
C GLY A 190 -3.36 0.86 -1.37
N THR A 191 -3.63 2.04 -1.93
CA THR A 191 -4.98 2.58 -2.08
C THR A 191 -5.24 3.08 -3.50
N ILE A 192 -6.50 3.04 -3.93
CA ILE A 192 -6.96 3.62 -5.21
C ILE A 192 -6.60 5.09 -5.26
N GLY A 193 -6.17 5.57 -6.43
CA GLY A 193 -5.79 6.95 -6.67
C GLY A 193 -6.18 7.45 -8.05
N THR A 194 -5.61 8.59 -8.41
CA THR A 194 -6.00 9.41 -9.58
C THR A 194 -4.84 9.72 -10.53
N ALA A 195 -3.66 9.12 -10.27
CA ALA A 195 -2.38 9.52 -10.86
C ALA A 195 -2.14 11.05 -10.76
N ASP A 196 -2.23 11.57 -9.54
CA ASP A 196 -2.09 13.00 -9.23
C ASP A 196 -3.07 13.89 -10.01
N GLY A 197 -4.36 13.49 -10.00
CA GLY A 197 -5.47 14.26 -10.57
C GLY A 197 -5.63 14.19 -12.09
N ARG A 198 -4.94 13.26 -12.76
CA ARG A 198 -5.06 13.06 -14.21
C ARG A 198 -6.30 12.29 -14.62
N TYR A 199 -6.79 11.42 -13.73
CA TYR A 199 -7.95 10.60 -13.95
C TYR A 199 -8.91 10.70 -12.78
N LEU A 200 -10.18 10.32 -13.01
CA LEU A 200 -11.06 9.99 -11.90
C LEU A 200 -10.50 8.77 -11.17
N ALA A 201 -10.78 8.64 -9.89
CA ALA A 201 -10.23 7.57 -9.08
C ALA A 201 -10.62 6.19 -9.65
N HIS A 202 -9.63 5.31 -9.81
CA HIS A 202 -9.81 3.91 -10.19
C HIS A 202 -8.50 3.13 -9.96
N LEU A 203 -8.59 1.80 -9.93
CA LEU A 203 -7.41 0.94 -10.06
C LEU A 203 -7.26 0.51 -11.51
N HIS A 204 -6.13 0.85 -12.13
CA HIS A 204 -5.71 0.16 -13.35
C HIS A 204 -5.05 -1.16 -12.99
N PHE A 205 -5.63 -2.28 -13.43
CA PHE A 205 -5.16 -3.62 -13.10
C PHE A 205 -4.79 -4.41 -14.35
N GLU A 206 -3.61 -5.04 -14.35
CA GLU A 206 -3.20 -5.94 -15.43
C GLU A 206 -2.73 -7.30 -14.91
N ILE A 207 -2.86 -8.31 -15.78
CA ILE A 207 -2.17 -9.60 -15.65
C ILE A 207 -1.28 -9.81 -16.86
N ARG A 208 0.02 -10.02 -16.65
CA ARG A 208 1.02 -10.18 -17.71
C ARG A 208 1.60 -11.59 -17.71
N ARG A 209 1.71 -12.22 -18.88
CA ARG A 209 2.19 -13.61 -19.02
C ARG A 209 3.70 -13.82 -18.84
N TYR A 210 4.46 -12.75 -18.68
CA TYR A 210 5.91 -12.78 -18.62
C TYR A 210 6.38 -11.93 -17.45
N ALA A 211 7.60 -12.20 -16.99
CA ALA A 211 8.20 -11.47 -15.89
C ALA A 211 9.02 -10.28 -16.43
N THR A 212 8.41 -9.10 -16.48
CA THR A 212 9.07 -7.86 -16.82
C THR A 212 8.95 -6.85 -15.68
N ILE A 213 10.03 -6.11 -15.42
CA ILE A 213 9.96 -4.98 -14.49
C ILE A 213 9.56 -3.69 -15.24
N ASP A 214 9.46 -3.74 -16.57
CA ASP A 214 8.99 -2.62 -17.38
C ASP A 214 7.53 -2.27 -17.07
N VAL A 215 7.28 -0.99 -16.79
CA VAL A 215 5.93 -0.47 -16.59
C VAL A 215 5.16 -0.48 -17.91
N GLY A 216 5.81 -0.17 -19.03
CA GLY A 216 5.22 -0.17 -20.37
C GLY A 216 4.09 0.85 -20.60
N ALA A 217 3.40 0.69 -21.72
CA ALA A 217 2.26 1.52 -22.11
C ALA A 217 0.93 1.03 -21.50
N GLY A 218 -0.01 1.95 -21.28
CA GLY A 218 -1.39 1.63 -20.87
C GLY A 218 -2.36 1.42 -22.05
N TYR A 219 -1.96 1.76 -23.27
CA TYR A 219 -2.75 1.59 -24.49
C TYR A 219 -1.89 1.06 -25.64
N ASP A 220 -2.35 0.03 -26.35
CA ASP A 220 -1.74 -0.47 -27.57
C ASP A 220 -2.74 -1.32 -28.38
N ALA A 221 -2.60 -1.32 -29.72
CA ALA A 221 -3.44 -2.14 -30.59
C ALA A 221 -3.20 -3.65 -30.41
N THR A 222 -2.02 -4.02 -29.91
CA THR A 222 -1.61 -5.39 -29.58
C THR A 222 -1.69 -5.63 -28.08
N ARG A 223 -1.87 -6.88 -27.67
CA ARG A 223 -2.01 -7.21 -26.25
C ARG A 223 -0.71 -7.19 -25.46
N LEU A 224 0.45 -7.23 -26.14
CA LEU A 224 1.77 -7.30 -25.50
C LEU A 224 1.79 -8.33 -24.35
N GLY A 225 1.30 -9.55 -24.60
CA GLY A 225 1.22 -10.65 -23.61
C GLY A 225 0.39 -10.40 -22.33
N ARG A 226 -0.39 -9.32 -22.27
CA ARG A 226 -1.40 -9.08 -21.23
C ARG A 226 -2.65 -9.91 -21.44
N LEU A 227 -3.34 -10.17 -20.34
CA LEU A 227 -4.58 -10.90 -20.28
C LEU A 227 -5.70 -10.00 -19.79
N PRO A 228 -6.96 -10.31 -20.18
CA PRO A 228 -8.11 -9.69 -19.53
C PRO A 228 -8.06 -10.06 -18.05
N GLY A 229 -7.75 -9.09 -17.18
CA GLY A 229 -7.41 -9.30 -15.78
C GLY A 229 -8.59 -9.85 -15.01
N GLU A 230 -9.72 -9.15 -15.03
CA GLU A 230 -10.95 -9.55 -14.34
C GLU A 230 -11.41 -10.94 -14.77
N LEU A 231 -11.53 -11.20 -16.09
CA LEU A 231 -11.96 -12.50 -16.61
C LEU A 231 -10.95 -13.61 -16.31
N SER A 232 -9.65 -13.29 -16.27
CA SER A 232 -8.61 -14.27 -15.90
C SER A 232 -8.73 -14.64 -14.44
N LEU A 233 -8.91 -13.67 -13.53
CA LEU A 233 -9.16 -13.93 -12.12
C LEU A 233 -10.44 -14.76 -11.94
N GLN A 234 -11.54 -14.42 -12.60
CA GLN A 234 -12.79 -15.19 -12.53
C GLN A 234 -12.59 -16.65 -12.99
N LYS A 235 -11.78 -16.88 -14.03
CA LYS A 235 -11.47 -18.23 -14.53
C LYS A 235 -10.51 -19.02 -13.61
N TRP A 236 -9.67 -18.31 -12.86
CA TRP A 236 -8.68 -18.92 -11.97
C TRP A 236 -9.23 -19.14 -10.57
N ARG A 237 -10.28 -18.42 -10.19
CA ARG A 237 -11.05 -18.60 -8.96
C ARG A 237 -11.92 -19.85 -8.98
N GLY A 238 -12.07 -20.46 -7.80
CA GLY A 238 -13.00 -21.55 -7.53
C GLY A 238 -12.64 -22.88 -8.19
N ARG A 239 -11.38 -23.09 -8.59
CA ARG A 239 -10.96 -24.37 -9.16
C ARG A 239 -10.78 -25.44 -8.09
N ASP A 240 -10.86 -26.72 -8.46
CA ASP A 240 -10.78 -27.82 -7.49
C ASP A 240 -9.45 -27.82 -6.70
N ASP A 241 -8.37 -27.30 -7.28
CA ASP A 241 -7.08 -27.05 -6.64
C ASP A 241 -7.06 -25.85 -5.68
N ASP A 242 -8.02 -24.92 -5.77
CA ASP A 242 -8.21 -23.87 -4.76
C ASP A 242 -8.64 -24.44 -3.41
N GLN A 243 -9.37 -25.57 -3.40
CA GLN A 243 -9.82 -26.24 -2.16
C GLN A 243 -8.71 -27.04 -1.46
N LEU A 244 -7.60 -27.29 -2.15
CA LEU A 244 -6.43 -27.98 -1.58
C LEU A 244 -5.47 -27.01 -0.87
N SER A 245 -5.74 -25.71 -0.97
CA SER A 245 -5.00 -24.67 -0.25
C SER A 245 -5.44 -24.67 1.21
N VAL A 246 -4.50 -24.93 2.13
CA VAL A 246 -4.77 -24.85 3.57
C VAL A 246 -5.35 -23.46 3.85
N ALA A 247 -6.55 -23.42 4.43
CA ALA A 247 -7.14 -22.18 4.91
C ALA A 247 -6.10 -21.44 5.78
N PRO A 248 -5.94 -20.11 5.63
CA PRO A 248 -4.88 -19.37 6.29
C PRO A 248 -4.91 -19.64 7.80
N VAL A 249 -3.82 -20.19 8.33
CA VAL A 249 -3.51 -20.18 9.76
C VAL A 249 -2.98 -18.78 10.10
N GLY A 250 -3.81 -17.77 9.88
CA GLY A 250 -3.60 -16.42 10.40
C GLY A 250 -4.57 -16.21 11.54
N GLU A 251 -4.17 -15.47 12.57
CA GLU A 251 -5.14 -15.05 13.59
C GLU A 251 -6.33 -14.37 12.91
N PRO A 252 -7.56 -14.69 13.31
CA PRO A 252 -8.75 -14.00 12.82
C PRO A 252 -8.54 -12.50 12.96
N LEU A 253 -8.89 -11.72 11.93
CA LEU A 253 -9.11 -10.29 12.12
C LEU A 253 -10.03 -10.15 13.35
N PRO A 254 -9.68 -9.31 14.34
CA PRO A 254 -10.54 -9.15 15.50
C PRO A 254 -11.93 -8.76 14.99
N ALA A 255 -12.93 -9.55 15.36
CA ALA A 255 -14.30 -9.26 14.98
C ALA A 255 -14.64 -7.85 15.47
N ARG A 256 -14.76 -6.90 14.54
CA ARG A 256 -15.32 -5.59 14.87
C ARG A 256 -16.78 -5.86 15.23
N PRO A 257 -17.23 -5.57 16.45
CA PRO A 257 -18.62 -5.76 16.80
C PRO A 257 -19.47 -4.98 15.80
N LEU A 258 -20.44 -5.65 15.18
CA LEU A 258 -21.50 -4.96 14.46
C LEU A 258 -22.13 -3.98 15.45
N GLN A 259 -21.94 -2.69 15.22
CA GLN A 259 -22.71 -1.66 15.90
C GLN A 259 -24.14 -1.76 15.35
N VAL A 260 -24.94 -2.60 16.00
CA VAL A 260 -26.38 -2.61 15.77
C VAL A 260 -26.90 -1.37 16.48
N GLU A 261 -27.11 -0.29 15.74
CA GLU A 261 -27.89 0.83 16.25
C GLU A 261 -29.26 0.30 16.66
N ALA A 262 -29.66 0.58 17.90
CA ALA A 262 -30.98 0.23 18.36
C ALA A 262 -32.03 0.93 17.47
N PRO A 263 -33.09 0.23 17.05
CA PRO A 263 -34.15 0.87 16.28
C PRO A 263 -34.70 2.06 17.07
N PRO A 264 -35.02 3.18 16.39
CA PRO A 264 -35.55 4.36 17.06
C PRO A 264 -36.83 3.98 17.84
N PRO A 265 -37.07 4.59 19.00
CA PRO A 265 -38.28 4.30 19.78
C PRO A 265 -39.51 4.58 18.93
N THR A 266 -40.42 3.62 18.89
CA THR A 266 -41.74 3.80 18.27
C THR A 266 -42.50 4.93 18.97
N PRO A 267 -43.22 5.78 18.21
CA PRO A 267 -43.93 6.94 18.73
C PRO A 267 -45.04 6.57 19.73
#